data_AF-G4RPV4-F1
#
_entry.id   AF-G4RPV4-F1
#
_cell.length_a   1.000
_cell.length_b   1.000
_cell.length_c   1.000
_cell.angle_alpha   90.00
_cell.angle_beta   90.00
_cell.angle_gamma   90.00
#
_symmetry.space_group_name_H-M   'P 1'
#
loop_
_entity.id
_entity.type
_entity.pdbx_description
1 polymer ?
#
loop_
_entity_poly.entity_id
_entity_poly.type
_entity_poly.pdbx_seq_one_letter_code
_entity_poly.pdbx_strand_id
1 'polypeptide(L)'
;MECELYWDLISRGIETLGGLVGWARAFECKLEIPCECDVVVAMSDLDRVSGMPCVWPIEGSGFSNKRVWIGGIPHVSLELLQKVRSPYTDQVLQCIMDALRRRAGDVRLLQAE
;
A
#
# COMPACT_ATOMS: atom_id res chain seq x y z
N MET A 1 5.88 -10.24 10.29
CA MET A 1 4.77 -10.86 9.54
C MET A 1 5.16 -10.73 8.08
N GLU A 2 5.62 -11.83 7.48
CA GLU A 2 6.01 -11.87 6.08
C GLU A 2 4.75 -11.98 5.22
N CYS A 3 4.63 -11.18 4.15
CA CYS A 3 3.50 -11.29 3.23
C CYS A 3 3.78 -12.41 2.22
N GLU A 4 3.31 -13.62 2.49
CA GLU A 4 3.52 -14.78 1.60
C GLU A 4 2.97 -14.53 0.19
N LEU A 5 1.84 -13.82 0.08
CA LEU A 5 1.23 -13.43 -1.19
C LEU A 5 2.19 -12.61 -2.08
N TYR A 6 2.97 -11.72 -1.48
CA TYR A 6 3.97 -10.94 -2.22
C TYR A 6 5.04 -11.85 -2.83
N TRP A 7 5.58 -12.78 -2.04
CA TRP A 7 6.64 -13.68 -2.49
C TRP A 7 6.16 -14.69 -3.53
N ASP A 8 4.92 -15.19 -3.40
CA ASP A 8 4.30 -16.06 -4.39
C ASP A 8 4.24 -15.38 -5.76
N LEU A 9 3.70 -14.16 -5.84
CA LEU A 9 3.55 -13.44 -7.11
C LEU A 9 4.91 -13.08 -7.74
N ILE A 10 5.89 -12.69 -6.93
CA ILE A 10 7.25 -12.44 -7.40
C ILE A 10 7.86 -13.72 -8.00
N SER A 11 7.68 -14.87 -7.36
CA SER A 11 8.19 -16.16 -7.87
C SER A 11 7.57 -16.56 -9.21
N ARG A 12 6.37 -16.06 -9.51
CA ARG A 12 5.63 -16.26 -10.76
C ARG A 12 5.97 -15.22 -11.84
N GLY A 13 6.94 -14.34 -11.59
CA GLY A 13 7.36 -13.29 -12.52
C GLY A 13 6.27 -12.23 -12.75
N ILE A 14 5.50 -11.91 -11.71
CA ILE A 14 4.48 -10.85 -11.73
C ILE A 14 5.08 -9.62 -11.04
N GLU A 15 5.06 -8.46 -11.71
CA GLU A 15 5.46 -7.20 -11.09
C GLU A 15 4.52 -6.90 -9.91
N THR A 16 5.06 -6.94 -8.70
CA THR A 16 4.27 -6.91 -7.47
C THR A 16 4.91 -5.96 -6.45
N LEU A 17 4.09 -5.20 -5.74
CA LEU A 17 4.48 -4.44 -4.54
C LEU A 17 3.49 -4.71 -3.40
N GLY A 18 3.90 -4.46 -2.16
CA GLY A 18 2.99 -4.38 -1.03
C GLY A 18 1.95 -3.26 -1.21
N GLY A 19 0.71 -3.54 -0.82
CA GLY A 19 -0.44 -2.68 -1.01
C GLY A 19 -0.71 -1.73 0.16
N LEU A 20 -1.98 -1.47 0.41
CA LEU A 20 -2.39 -0.40 1.32
C LEU A 20 -2.41 -0.85 2.79
N VAL A 21 -2.45 -2.16 3.07
CA VAL A 21 -2.41 -2.69 4.45
C VAL A 21 -1.09 -2.30 5.13
N GLY A 22 0.03 -2.40 4.40
CA GLY A 22 1.34 -1.99 4.92
C GLY A 22 1.38 -0.51 5.30
N TRP A 23 0.78 0.35 4.47
CA TRP A 23 0.62 1.77 4.77
C TRP A 23 -0.30 2.05 5.94
N ALA A 24 -1.47 1.40 5.99
CA ALA A 24 -2.43 1.54 7.08
C ALA A 24 -1.76 1.20 8.43
N ARG A 25 -0.96 0.14 8.48
CA ARG A 25 -0.19 -0.24 9.67
C ARG A 25 0.90 0.77 10.02
N ALA A 26 1.68 1.21 9.04
CA ALA A 26 2.76 2.19 9.26
C ALA A 26 2.26 3.55 9.80
N PHE A 27 0.99 3.88 9.54
CA PHE A 27 0.34 5.09 10.02
C PHE A 27 -0.68 4.82 11.14
N GLU A 28 -0.70 3.61 11.70
CA GLU A 28 -1.56 3.21 12.83
C GLU A 28 -3.06 3.46 12.56
N CYS A 29 -3.47 3.27 11.32
CA CYS A 29 -4.86 3.42 10.89
C CYS A 29 -5.73 2.33 11.51
N LYS A 30 -6.79 2.75 12.22
CA LYS A 30 -7.80 1.85 12.82
C LYS A 30 -8.91 1.57 11.80
N LEU A 31 -8.58 0.86 10.73
CA LEU A 31 -9.50 0.48 9.67
C LEU A 31 -9.80 -1.01 9.72
N GLU A 32 -11.05 -1.39 9.47
CA GLU A 32 -11.46 -2.79 9.31
C GLU A 32 -11.10 -3.27 7.90
N ILE A 33 -9.87 -3.74 7.74
CA ILE A 33 -9.39 -4.33 6.48
C ILE A 33 -9.34 -5.85 6.63
N PRO A 34 -10.05 -6.62 5.79
CA PRO A 34 -10.13 -8.08 5.92
C PRO A 34 -8.83 -8.80 5.54
N CYS A 35 -7.85 -8.09 4.99
CA CYS A 35 -6.57 -8.62 4.52
C CYS A 35 -5.47 -8.44 5.57
N GLU A 36 -4.79 -9.52 5.95
CA GLU A 36 -3.59 -9.43 6.79
C GLU A 36 -2.37 -8.87 6.05
N CYS A 37 -2.30 -9.10 4.75
CA CYS A 37 -1.45 -8.34 3.84
C CYS A 37 -2.15 -8.23 2.49
N ASP A 38 -1.77 -7.23 1.72
CA ASP A 38 -2.26 -7.06 0.38
C ASP A 38 -1.13 -6.65 -0.55
N VAL A 39 -1.36 -6.83 -1.84
CA VAL A 39 -0.38 -6.56 -2.87
C VAL A 39 -1.02 -5.80 -4.02
N VAL A 40 -0.17 -5.14 -4.78
CA VAL A 40 -0.55 -4.38 -5.95
C VAL A 40 0.17 -4.95 -7.16
N VAL A 41 -0.58 -5.14 -8.24
CA VAL A 41 -0.11 -5.66 -9.52
C VAL A 41 -0.55 -4.74 -10.65
N ALA A 42 0.14 -4.78 -11.79
CA ALA A 42 -0.29 -4.04 -12.96
C ALA A 42 -1.64 -4.57 -13.47
N MET A 43 -2.51 -3.68 -13.97
CA MET A 43 -3.78 -4.07 -14.60
C MET A 43 -3.62 -5.12 -15.71
N SER A 44 -2.51 -5.09 -16.45
CA SER A 44 -2.19 -6.07 -17.50
C SER A 44 -1.96 -7.48 -16.99
N ASP A 45 -1.65 -7.65 -15.70
CA ASP A 45 -1.43 -8.94 -15.06
C ASP A 45 -2.65 -9.45 -14.30
N LEU A 46 -3.78 -8.72 -14.30
CA LEU A 46 -4.95 -9.03 -13.49
C LEU A 46 -5.53 -10.42 -13.81
N ASP A 47 -5.55 -10.82 -15.08
CA ASP A 47 -6.03 -12.13 -15.51
C ASP A 47 -5.17 -13.28 -14.93
N ARG A 48 -3.87 -13.04 -14.71
CA ARG A 48 -2.93 -14.03 -14.15
C ARG A 48 -3.14 -14.23 -12.64
N VAL A 49 -3.84 -13.32 -11.98
CA VAL A 49 -4.09 -13.33 -10.53
C VAL A 49 -5.60 -13.33 -10.21
N SER A 50 -6.43 -13.60 -11.21
CA SER A 50 -7.88 -13.61 -11.06
C SER A 50 -8.31 -14.61 -9.99
N GLY A 51 -9.17 -14.16 -9.07
CA GLY A 51 -9.67 -14.96 -7.95
C GLY A 51 -8.74 -15.00 -6.72
N MET A 52 -7.56 -14.38 -6.76
CA MET A 52 -6.71 -14.25 -5.58
C MET A 52 -7.22 -13.11 -4.68
N PRO A 53 -7.53 -13.36 -3.40
CA PRO A 53 -7.94 -12.29 -2.49
C PRO A 53 -6.77 -11.34 -2.21
N CYS A 54 -7.09 -10.09 -1.83
CA CYS A 54 -6.10 -9.10 -1.38
C CYS A 54 -5.06 -8.70 -2.46
N VAL A 55 -5.40 -8.86 -3.73
CA VAL A 55 -4.62 -8.38 -4.87
C VAL A 55 -5.37 -7.22 -5.52
N TRP A 56 -4.70 -6.06 -5.62
CA TRP A 56 -5.31 -4.84 -6.15
C TRP A 56 -4.63 -4.38 -7.43
N PRO A 57 -5.37 -4.06 -8.50
CA PRO A 57 -4.77 -3.57 -9.72
C PRO A 57 -4.37 -2.09 -9.61
N ILE A 58 -3.29 -1.72 -10.30
CA ILE A 58 -2.88 -0.33 -10.57
C ILE A 58 -2.69 -0.11 -12.08
N GLU A 59 -3.02 1.10 -12.55
CA GLU A 59 -2.75 1.51 -13.92
C GLU A 59 -1.27 1.81 -14.16
N GLY A 60 -0.72 1.23 -15.23
CA GLY A 60 0.66 1.47 -15.68
C GLY A 60 1.65 0.40 -15.21
N SER A 61 2.54 -0.01 -16.12
CA SER A 61 3.68 -0.88 -15.81
C SER A 61 4.85 -0.10 -15.22
N GLY A 62 5.77 -0.79 -14.55
CA GLY A 62 6.97 -0.18 -13.97
C GLY A 62 6.70 0.64 -12.70
N PHE A 63 5.52 0.48 -12.09
CA PHE A 63 5.16 1.13 -10.83
C PHE A 63 6.10 0.72 -9.68
N SER A 64 6.71 -0.47 -9.77
CA SER A 64 7.73 -0.97 -8.83
C SER A 64 9.03 -0.17 -8.79
N ASN A 65 9.29 0.68 -9.80
CA ASN A 65 10.46 1.56 -9.81
C ASN A 65 10.34 2.71 -8.81
N LYS A 66 9.11 3.12 -8.47
CA LYS A 66 8.84 4.17 -7.47
C LYS A 66 8.49 3.58 -6.10
N ARG A 67 9.03 2.41 -5.76
CA ARG A 67 8.73 1.72 -4.50
C ARG A 67 9.25 2.48 -3.28
N VAL A 68 8.58 2.27 -2.15
CA VAL A 68 9.08 2.64 -0.81
C VAL A 68 9.22 1.38 0.03
N TRP A 69 10.14 1.37 1.00
CA TRP A 69 10.35 0.20 1.86
C TRP A 69 9.62 0.36 3.19
N ILE A 70 8.73 -0.57 3.51
CA ILE A 70 7.99 -0.61 4.78
C ILE A 70 8.13 -2.03 5.34
N GLY A 71 8.69 -2.15 6.54
CA GLY A 71 8.82 -3.46 7.21
C GLY A 71 9.60 -4.51 6.40
N GLY A 72 10.57 -4.09 5.58
CA GLY A 72 11.38 -4.99 4.74
C GLY A 72 10.74 -5.42 3.42
N ILE A 73 9.51 -4.99 3.12
CA ILE A 73 8.81 -5.28 1.86
C ILE A 73 8.69 -3.99 1.04
N PRO A 74 8.90 -4.04 -0.29
CA PRO A 74 8.70 -2.89 -1.14
C PRO A 74 7.20 -2.65 -1.38
N HIS A 75 6.72 -1.45 -1.13
CA HIS A 75 5.33 -1.04 -1.26
C HIS A 75 5.16 0.02 -2.35
N VAL A 76 3.93 0.14 -2.85
CA VAL A 76 3.55 1.26 -3.74
C VAL A 76 3.83 2.59 -3.04
N SER A 77 4.45 3.55 -3.73
CA SER A 77 4.65 4.89 -3.15
C SER A 77 3.34 5.59 -2.88
N LEU A 78 3.35 6.53 -1.94
CA LEU A 78 2.18 7.33 -1.60
C LEU A 78 1.60 8.08 -2.81
N GLU A 79 2.45 8.56 -3.73
CA GLU A 79 2.06 9.21 -5.00
C GLU A 79 1.19 8.29 -5.88
N LEU A 80 1.51 7.00 -5.90
CA LEU A 80 0.86 5.99 -6.73
C LEU A 80 -0.28 5.28 -6.00
N LEU A 81 -0.34 5.36 -4.66
CA LEU A 81 -1.34 4.69 -3.84
C LEU A 81 -2.78 5.08 -4.22
N GLN A 82 -2.99 6.34 -4.62
CA GLN A 82 -4.27 6.84 -5.15
C GLN A 82 -4.74 6.20 -6.45
N LYS A 83 -3.85 5.52 -7.18
CA LYS A 83 -4.17 4.83 -8.44
C LYS A 83 -4.50 3.35 -8.22
N VAL A 84 -4.34 2.85 -7.00
CA VAL A 84 -4.64 1.47 -6.64
C VAL A 84 -6.14 1.29 -6.51
N ARG A 85 -6.71 0.33 -7.25
CA ARG A 85 -8.14 0.03 -7.24
C ARG A 85 -8.45 -1.00 -6.15
N SER A 86 -8.76 -0.51 -4.96
CA SER A 86 -9.15 -1.32 -3.79
C SER A 86 -10.39 -0.72 -3.11
N PRO A 87 -11.24 -1.53 -2.44
CA PRO A 87 -12.37 -1.03 -1.65
C PRO A 87 -11.99 -0.07 -0.52
N TYR A 88 -10.72 -0.04 -0.11
CA TYR A 88 -10.25 0.75 1.04
C TYR A 88 -9.21 1.82 0.67
N THR A 89 -8.99 2.12 -0.61
CA THR A 89 -8.02 3.14 -1.04
C THR A 89 -8.25 4.49 -0.40
N ASP A 90 -9.47 5.03 -0.51
CA ASP A 90 -9.77 6.37 -0.01
C ASP A 90 -9.68 6.45 1.51
N GLN A 91 -10.12 5.41 2.22
CA GLN A 91 -10.06 5.36 3.68
C GLN A 91 -8.62 5.32 4.19
N VAL A 92 -7.74 4.54 3.54
CA VAL A 92 -6.32 4.47 3.89
C VAL A 92 -5.65 5.82 3.61
N LEU A 93 -5.89 6.42 2.44
CA LEU A 93 -5.32 7.73 2.09
C LEU A 93 -5.76 8.82 3.07
N GLN A 94 -7.06 8.87 3.40
CA GLN A 94 -7.59 9.83 4.35
C GLN A 94 -6.92 9.68 5.72
N CYS A 95 -6.80 8.44 6.21
CA CYS A 95 -6.10 8.18 7.47
C CYS A 95 -4.64 8.65 7.45
N ILE A 96 -3.88 8.33 6.39
CA ILE A 96 -2.48 8.76 6.24
C ILE A 96 -2.39 10.28 6.27
N MET A 97 -3.26 10.97 5.52
CA MET A 97 -3.29 12.43 5.47
C MET A 97 -3.58 13.04 6.84
N ASP A 98 -4.52 12.48 7.59
CA ASP A 98 -4.84 12.97 8.93
C ASP A 98 -3.71 12.70 9.93
N ALA A 99 -3.04 11.55 9.83
CA ALA A 99 -1.85 11.24 10.62
C ALA A 99 -0.69 12.19 10.31
N LEU A 100 -0.45 12.52 9.04
CA LEU A 100 0.56 13.49 8.63
C LEU A 100 0.24 14.90 9.15
N ARG A 101 -1.04 15.33 9.08
CA ARG A 101 -1.47 16.62 9.61
C ARG A 101 -1.28 16.74 11.11
N ARG A 102 -1.65 15.70 11.88
CA ARG A 102 -1.41 15.66 13.34
C ARG A 102 0.07 15.81 13.65
N ARG A 103 0.93 14.99 13.03
CA ARG A 103 2.39 15.05 13.22
C ARG A 103 2.98 16.42 12.85
N ALA A 104 2.50 17.05 11.78
CA ALA A 104 2.95 18.38 11.38
C ALA A 104 2.50 19.48 12.36
N GLY A 105 1.31 19.35 12.96
CA GLY A 105 0.83 20.25 14.01
C GLY A 105 1.64 20.13 15.29
N ASP A 106 1.96 18.90 15.71
CA ASP A 106 2.77 18.63 16.90
C ASP A 106 4.18 19.22 16.78
N VAL A 107 4.81 19.11 15.60
CA VAL A 107 6.13 19.71 15.32
C VAL A 107 6.10 21.23 15.45
N ARG A 108 5.01 21.89 15.03
CA ARG A 108 4.90 23.36 15.15
C ARG A 108 4.72 23.81 16.60
N LEU A 109 4.05 23.02 17.43
CA LEU A 109 3.89 23.32 18.86
C LEU A 109 5.24 23.20 19.59
N LEU A 110 6.02 22.15 19.30
CA LEU A 110 7.36 21.96 19.88
C LEU A 110 8.40 23.00 19.46
N GLN A 111 8.18 23.74 18.37
CA GLN A 111 9.06 24.83 17.92
C GLN A 111 8.65 26.21 18.46
N ALA A 112 7.51 26.31 19.15
CA ALA A 112 6.97 27.55 19.70
C ALA A 112 7.16 27.68 21.22
N GLU A 113 7.74 26.66 21.86
CA GLU A 113 8.21 26.63 23.26
C GLU A 113 9.72 26.89 23.35
#